data_AF-A0A2H5YKR7-F1
#
_entry.id   AF-A0A2H5YKR7-F1
#
_cell.length_a   1.000
_cell.length_b   1.000
_cell.length_c   1.000
_cell.angle_alpha   90.00
_cell.angle_beta   90.00
_cell.angle_gamma   90.00
#
_symmetry.space_group_name_H-M   'P 1'
#
loop_
_entity.id
_entity.type
_entity.pdbx_description
1 polymer ?
#
loop_
_entity_poly.entity_id
_entity_poly.type
_entity_poly.pdbx_seq_one_letter_code
_entity_poly.pdbx_strand_id
1 'polypeptide(L)' 'MLVIPKEHIPTARDVKDGHGALLARMFTVARAVAEQEGVAERGYRLTINVGPEGGQHIYHMHMHVLGGRRMGKEG' A
#
# COMPACT_ATOMS: atom_id res chain seq x y z
N MET A 1 8.70 -1.60 -1.72
CA MET A 1 8.76 -0.35 -0.91
C MET A 1 7.50 -0.21 -0.08
N LEU A 2 7.49 0.68 0.91
CA LEU A 2 6.32 0.97 1.76
C LEU A 2 5.87 2.42 1.60
N VAL A 3 4.57 2.63 1.50
CA VAL A 3 3.92 3.94 1.65
C VAL A 3 3.17 3.94 2.97
N ILE A 4 3.53 4.85 3.87
CA ILE A 4 3.01 4.92 5.24
C ILE A 4 2.41 6.31 5.46
N PRO A 5 1.15 6.44 5.90
CA PRO A 5 0.59 7.73 6.25
C PRO A 5 1.28 8.29 7.49
N LYS A 6 1.46 9.62 7.53
CA LYS A 6 1.97 10.30 8.73
C LYS A 6 1.02 10.17 9.92
N GLU A 7 -0.28 10.20 9.64
CA GLU A 7 -1.31 9.90 10.63
C GLU A 7 -1.23 8.43 11.03
N HIS A 8 -1.30 8.16 12.32
CA HIS A 8 -1.28 6.80 12.83
C HIS A 8 -2.68 6.18 12.72
N ILE A 9 -2.83 5.26 11.76
CA ILE A 9 -4.02 4.42 11.58
C ILE A 9 -3.55 2.98 11.82
N PRO A 10 -3.96 2.29 12.90
CA PRO A 10 -3.35 1.00 13.28
C PRO A 10 -3.53 -0.09 12.21
N THR A 11 -4.73 -0.21 11.64
CA THR A 11 -5.04 -1.13 10.56
C THR A 11 -6.03 -0.51 9.57
N ALA A 12 -6.15 -1.06 8.37
CA ALA A 12 -7.12 -0.55 7.38
C ALA A 12 -8.58 -0.65 7.86
N ARG A 13 -8.87 -1.50 8.87
CA ARG A 13 -10.19 -1.54 9.52
C ARG A 13 -10.53 -0.27 10.31
N ASP A 14 -9.53 0.51 10.69
CA ASP A 14 -9.70 1.77 11.44
C ASP A 14 -9.85 2.99 10.51
N VAL A 15 -9.90 2.76 9.19
CA VAL A 15 -10.20 3.80 8.22
C VAL A 15 -11.65 4.28 8.41
N LYS A 16 -11.84 5.60 8.36
CA LYS A 16 -13.14 6.28 8.50
C LYS A 16 -13.39 7.15 7.28
N ASP A 17 -14.62 7.59 7.09
CA ASP A 17 -15.04 8.43 5.96
C ASP A 17 -14.19 9.71 5.79
N GLY A 18 -13.69 10.26 6.91
CA GLY A 18 -12.81 11.44 6.90
C GLY A 18 -11.41 11.21 6.30
N HIS A 19 -10.97 9.96 6.13
CA HIS A 19 -9.62 9.65 5.64
C HIS A 19 -9.50 9.60 4.11
N GLY A 20 -10.58 9.88 3.36
CA GLY A 20 -10.59 9.75 1.89
C GLY A 20 -9.43 10.47 1.18
N ALA A 21 -9.14 11.72 1.56
CA ALA A 21 -8.03 12.48 1.00
C ALA A 21 -6.65 11.88 1.31
N LEU A 22 -6.48 11.33 2.53
CA LEU A 22 -5.25 10.67 2.94
C LEU A 22 -5.02 9.37 2.16
N LEU A 23 -6.06 8.58 1.94
CA LEU A 23 -5.98 7.37 1.13
C LEU A 23 -5.64 7.68 -0.33
N ALA A 24 -6.31 8.67 -0.93
CA ALA A 24 -5.97 9.14 -2.28
C ALA A 24 -4.50 9.59 -2.38
N ARG A 25 -4.00 10.28 -1.35
CA ARG A 25 -2.59 10.65 -1.25
C ARG A 25 -1.67 9.43 -1.20
N MET A 26 -2.04 8.36 -0.48
CA MET A 26 -1.25 7.13 -0.47
C MET A 26 -1.12 6.49 -1.86
N PHE A 27 -2.21 6.42 -2.63
CA PHE A 27 -2.17 5.87 -4.00
C PHE A 27 -1.33 6.73 -4.95
N THR A 28 -1.47 8.06 -4.88
CA THR A 28 -0.65 8.96 -5.73
C THR A 28 0.84 8.87 -5.39
N VAL A 29 1.19 8.73 -4.11
CA VAL A 29 2.57 8.49 -3.69
C VAL A 29 3.05 7.11 -4.15
N ALA A 30 2.23 6.07 -4.05
CA ALA A 30 2.58 4.73 -4.52
C ALA A 30 2.86 4.70 -6.04
N ARG A 31 2.08 5.44 -6.84
CA ARG A 31 2.32 5.63 -8.28
C ARG A 31 3.67 6.30 -8.52
N ALA A 32 3.95 7.42 -7.84
CA ALA A 32 5.21 8.14 -7.97
C ALA A 32 6.42 7.25 -7.57
N VAL A 33 6.27 6.42 -6.54
CA VAL A 33 7.27 5.42 -6.16
C VAL A 33 7.48 4.39 -7.27
N ALA A 34 6.41 3.87 -7.86
CA ALA A 34 6.52 2.92 -8.98
C ALA A 34 7.19 3.53 -10.24
N GLU A 35 6.95 4.82 -10.50
CA GLU A 35 7.63 5.59 -11.56
C GLU A 35 9.14 5.70 -11.27
N GLN A 36 9.50 6.08 -10.04
CA GLN A 36 10.91 6.20 -9.61
C GLN A 36 11.68 4.88 -9.70
N GLU A 37 11.02 3.76 -9.39
CA GLU A 37 11.62 2.42 -9.49
C GLU A 37 11.62 1.85 -10.92
N GLY A 38 11.07 2.56 -11.90
CA GLY A 38 11.01 2.10 -13.29
C GLY A 38 10.09 0.89 -13.51
N VAL A 39 9.08 0.71 -12.65
CA VAL A 39 8.14 -0.42 -12.72
C VAL A 39 6.73 -0.01 -13.13
N ALA A 40 6.45 1.29 -13.24
CA ALA A 40 5.12 1.83 -13.51
C ALA A 40 4.44 1.20 -14.75
N GLU A 41 5.10 1.27 -15.91
CA GLU A 41 4.56 0.77 -17.19
C GLU A 41 4.51 -0.76 -17.28
N ARG A 42 5.45 -1.44 -16.63
CA ARG A 42 5.51 -2.92 -16.59
C ARG A 42 4.45 -3.52 -15.67
N GLY A 43 3.88 -2.71 -14.80
CA GLY A 43 2.95 -3.12 -13.75
C GLY A 43 3.63 -3.45 -12.43
N TYR A 44 2.87 -3.25 -11.36
CA TYR A 44 3.26 -3.49 -9.98
C TYR A 44 2.01 -3.86 -9.16
N ARG A 45 2.20 -4.49 -8.00
CA ARG A 45 1.13 -4.81 -7.06
C ARG A 45 1.17 -3.85 -5.88
N LEU A 46 -0.01 -3.36 -5.50
CA LEU A 46 -0.25 -2.65 -4.25
C LEU A 46 -0.97 -3.60 -3.29
N THR A 47 -0.43 -3.79 -2.09
CA THR A 47 -1.10 -4.61 -1.05
C THR A 47 -1.15 -3.87 0.28
N ILE A 48 -2.21 -4.12 1.04
CA ILE A 48 -2.35 -3.69 2.44
C ILE A 48 -2.79 -4.93 3.22
N ASN A 49 -1.99 -5.29 4.21
CA ASN A 49 -2.27 -6.45 5.06
C ASN A 49 -3.13 -6.03 6.26
N VAL A 50 -4.16 -6.82 6.57
CA VAL A 50 -5.12 -6.52 7.63
C VAL A 50 -5.26 -7.70 8.57
N GLY A 51 -4.88 -7.50 9.84
CA GLY A 51 -4.98 -8.51 10.88
C GLY A 51 -4.08 -9.74 10.67
N PRO A 52 -4.19 -10.76 11.54
CA PRO A 52 -3.32 -11.93 11.52
C PRO A 52 -3.40 -12.74 10.23
N GLU A 53 -4.62 -13.02 9.73
CA GLU A 53 -4.81 -13.80 8.50
C GLU A 53 -4.35 -13.06 7.25
N GLY A 54 -4.41 -11.72 7.26
CA GLY A 54 -3.83 -10.89 6.22
C GLY A 54 -2.31 -10.75 6.32
N GLY A 55 -1.65 -11.32 7.33
CA GLY A 55 -0.21 -11.22 7.55
C GLY A 55 0.26 -9.84 8.05
N GLN A 56 -0.56 -9.14 8.84
CA GLN A 56 -0.18 -7.87 9.45
C GLN A 56 0.69 -8.08 10.70
N HIS A 57 1.93 -7.60 10.67
CA HIS A 57 2.86 -7.65 11.82
C HIS A 57 3.10 -6.28 12.48
N ILE A 58 3.00 -5.19 11.72
CA ILE A 58 3.17 -3.81 12.23
C ILE A 58 1.80 -3.13 12.22
N TYR A 59 1.38 -2.64 13.39
CA TYR A 59 0.10 -1.95 13.59
C TYR A 59 0.22 -0.46 13.33
N HIS A 60 0.72 -0.13 12.14
CA HIS A 60 0.60 1.16 11.49
C HIS A 60 0.35 0.85 10.03
N MET A 61 -0.85 1.17 9.53
CA MET A 61 -1.28 0.88 8.17
C MET A 61 -0.22 1.31 7.16
N HIS A 62 0.16 0.39 6.30
CA HIS A 62 1.14 0.65 5.25
C HIS A 62 0.74 -0.10 3.98
N MET A 63 1.04 0.52 2.85
CA MET A 63 0.82 -0.06 1.53
C MET A 63 2.17 -0.52 0.97
N HIS A 64 2.26 -1.80 0.62
CA HIS A 64 3.41 -2.34 -0.09
C HIS A 64 3.31 -1.99 -1.57
N VAL A 65 4.41 -1.51 -2.15
CA VAL A 65 4.60 -1.36 -3.59
C VAL A 65 5.60 -2.43 -4.03
N LEU A 66 5.14 -3.41 -4.82
CA LEU A 66 5.90 -4.57 -5.25
C LEU A 66 5.99 -4.62 -6.78
N GLY A 67 7.19 -4.52 -7.34
CA GLY A 67 7.43 -4.52 -8.78
C GLY A 67 8.77 -5.18 -9.16
N GLY A 68 9.16 -5.03 -10.42
CA GLY A 68 10.45 -5.50 -10.94
C GLY A 68 10.42 -6.93 -11.52
N ARG A 69 9.40 -7.72 -11.17
CA ARG A 69 9.16 -9.06 -11.72
C ARG A 69 7.67 -9.29 -11.98
N ARG A 70 7.35 -10.28 -12.82
CA ARG A 70 5.97 -10.73 -13.00
C ARG A 70 5.46 -11.31 -11.68
N MET A 71 4.35 -10.76 -11.19
CA MET A 71 3.69 -11.27 -9.99
C MET A 71 2.83 -12.48 -10.34
N GLY A 72 2.83 -13.51 -9.49
CA GLY A 72 1.94 -14.67 -9.64
C GLY A 72 0.48 -14.30 -9.40
N LYS A 73 -0.44 -15.23 -9.66
CA LYS A 73 -1.84 -15.05 -9.25
C LYS A 73 -1.92 -14.87 -7.73
N GLU A 74 -2.86 -14.04 -7.29
CA GLU A 74 -3.25 -14.02 -5.88
C GLU A 74 -3.92 -15.37 -5.57
N GLY A 75 -3.73 -15.87 -4.34
CA GLY A 75 -4.03 -17.25 -3.93
C GLY A 75 -5.41 -17.72 -4.33
#